data_AF-E0MRN8-F1
#
_entry.id   AF-E0MRN8-F1
#
_cell.length_a   1.000
_cell.length_b   1.000
_cell.length_c   1.000
_cell.angle_alpha   90.00
_cell.angle_beta   90.00
_cell.angle_gamma   90.00
#
_symmetry.space_group_name_H-M   'P 1'
#
loop_
_entity.id
_entity.type
_entity.pdbx_description
1 polymer ?
#
loop_
_entity_poly.entity_id
_entity_poly.type
_entity_poly.pdbx_seq_one_letter_code
_entity_poly.pdbx_strand_id
1 'polypeptide(L)'
;MKTPTIEDLKRIVVPAPKPMNWVDYFTDCISWKRKVKPLGKPCHDCAVECGFYAPYADELAKMEPDLIEAYLDTWFCHVHPDRGCAGARERVANLLSEASE
;
A
#
# COMPACT_ATOMS: atom_id res chain seq x y z
N MET A 1 -3.05 29.77 18.82
CA MET A 1 -1.94 28.80 18.65
C MET A 1 -1.20 29.19 17.39
N LYS A 2 0.12 29.37 17.43
CA LYS A 2 0.91 29.74 16.24
C LYS A 2 1.03 28.52 15.33
N THR A 3 0.77 28.71 14.04
CA THR A 3 0.98 27.68 13.01
C THR A 3 2.48 27.39 12.92
N PRO A 4 2.90 26.12 13.03
CA PRO A 4 4.31 25.76 12.89
C PRO A 4 4.81 26.15 11.50
N THR A 5 6.01 26.72 11.45
CA THR A 5 6.68 27.10 10.21
C THR A 5 7.21 25.87 9.47
N ILE A 6 7.56 26.02 8.19
CA ILE A 6 8.20 24.95 7.41
C ILE A 6 9.51 24.48 8.07
N GLU A 7 10.23 25.37 8.75
CA GLU A 7 11.44 25.02 9.50
C GLU A 7 11.14 24.25 10.79
N ASP A 8 10.01 24.53 11.44
CA ASP A 8 9.54 23.74 12.60
C ASP A 8 9.15 22.32 12.17
N LEU A 9 8.49 22.17 11.02
CA LEU A 9 8.11 20.87 10.48
C LEU A 9 9.32 20.02 10.08
N LYS A 10 10.37 20.65 9.51
CA LYS A 10 11.63 19.97 9.16
C LYS A 10 12.40 19.43 10.38
N ARG A 11 12.16 19.94 11.59
CA ARG A 11 12.76 19.45 12.84
C ARG A 11 11.98 18.31 13.49
N ILE A 12 10.69 18.18 13.16
CA ILE A 12 9.80 17.15 13.71
C ILE A 12 9.89 15.85 12.89
N VAL A 13 10.29 15.93 11.62
CA VAL A 13 10.60 14.75 10.80
C VAL A 13 12.01 14.26 11.15
N VAL A 14 12.10 13.40 12.17
CA VAL A 14 13.29 12.58 12.39
C VAL A 14 13.26 11.48 11.32
N PRO A 15 14.17 11.46 10.33
CA PRO A 15 14.26 10.35 9.40
C PRO A 15 14.61 9.10 10.21
N ALA A 16 13.86 8.02 10.01
CA ALA A 16 14.16 6.74 10.64
C ALA A 16 15.63 6.37 10.37
N PRO A 17 16.43 6.05 11.40
CA PRO A 17 17.84 5.75 11.21
C PRO A 17 17.97 4.30 10.75
N LYS A 18 17.93 4.07 9.43
CA LYS A 18 18.45 2.89 8.70
C LYS A 18 18.14 3.03 7.20
N PRO A 19 18.86 2.35 6.30
CA PRO A 19 18.39 2.20 4.92
C PRO A 19 17.08 1.42 4.97
N MET A 20 15.98 2.16 4.86
CA MET A 20 14.64 1.61 4.74
C MET A 20 14.58 0.99 3.34
N ASN A 21 14.51 -0.33 3.25
CA ASN A 21 14.23 -0.93 1.94
C ASN A 21 12.81 -0.47 1.52
N TRP A 22 12.49 -0.52 0.22
CA TRP A 22 11.21 0.01 -0.26
C TRP A 22 10.01 -0.61 0.45
N VAL A 23 10.12 -1.86 0.92
CA VAL A 23 9.10 -2.55 1.71
C VAL A 23 8.88 -1.82 3.04
N ASP A 24 9.93 -1.53 3.81
CA ASP A 24 9.82 -0.80 5.08
C ASP A 24 9.21 0.61 4.86
N TYR A 25 9.56 1.29 3.76
CA TYR A 25 8.99 2.62 3.44
C TYR A 25 7.51 2.56 3.09
N PHE A 26 7.11 1.55 2.31
CA PHE A 26 5.69 1.33 2.03
C PHE A 26 4.93 0.88 3.28
N THR A 27 5.51 0.01 4.12
CA THR A 27 4.98 -0.38 5.43
C THR A 27 4.66 0.86 6.28
N ASP A 28 5.63 1.77 6.39
CA ASP A 28 5.53 2.98 7.20
C ASP A 28 4.71 4.09 6.51
N CYS A 29 4.33 3.94 5.24
CA CYS A 29 3.33 4.80 4.62
C CYS A 29 1.90 4.24 4.76
N ILE A 30 1.78 2.93 4.99
CA ILE A 30 0.53 2.18 5.10
C ILE A 30 0.04 2.13 6.55
N SER A 31 0.95 1.91 7.52
CA SER A 31 0.63 1.83 8.95
C SER A 31 0.04 3.13 9.52
N TRP A 32 0.20 4.25 8.81
CA TRP A 32 -0.33 5.57 9.17
C TRP A 32 -1.61 5.94 8.41
N LYS A 33 -2.09 5.08 7.49
CA LYS A 33 -3.28 5.35 6.67
C LYS A 33 -4.53 4.70 7.24
N ARG A 34 -5.62 5.47 7.21
CA ARG A 34 -6.97 5.03 7.57
C ARG A 34 -7.40 3.91 6.63
N LYS A 35 -8.01 2.84 7.17
CA LYS A 35 -8.63 1.79 6.35
C LYS A 35 -9.52 2.41 5.27
N VAL A 36 -9.35 1.97 4.03
CA VAL A 36 -10.04 2.50 2.86
C VAL A 36 -11.15 1.55 2.41
N LYS A 37 -12.30 2.09 2.01
CA LYS A 37 -13.37 1.27 1.43
C LYS A 37 -12.91 0.74 0.07
N PRO A 38 -12.96 -0.57 -0.20
CA PRO A 38 -12.46 -1.13 -1.45
C PRO A 38 -13.19 -0.56 -2.65
N LEU A 39 -12.47 -0.33 -3.75
CA LEU A 39 -13.09 -0.10 -5.06
C LEU A 39 -13.80 -1.39 -5.49
N GLY A 40 -14.95 -1.27 -6.16
CA GLY A 40 -15.77 -2.46 -6.50
C GLY A 40 -15.19 -3.33 -7.62
N LYS A 41 -14.31 -2.77 -8.44
CA LYS A 41 -13.61 -3.45 -9.53
C LYS A 41 -12.25 -2.77 -9.76
N PRO A 42 -11.28 -3.43 -10.39
CA PRO A 42 -10.03 -2.79 -10.79
C PRO A 42 -10.27 -1.54 -11.64
N CYS A 43 -9.44 -0.50 -11.46
CA CYS A 43 -9.42 0.65 -12.35
C CYS A 43 -8.68 0.29 -13.65
N HIS A 44 -8.80 1.13 -14.67
CA HIS A 44 -8.13 0.86 -15.94
C HIS A 44 -6.60 0.72 -15.78
N ASP A 45 -5.96 1.64 -15.04
CA ASP A 45 -4.52 1.63 -14.83
C ASP A 45 -4.05 0.62 -13.76
N CYS A 46 -4.85 -0.38 -13.39
CA CYS A 46 -4.58 -1.22 -12.22
C CYS A 46 -3.45 -2.26 -12.40
N ALA A 47 -3.11 -2.94 -11.29
CA ALA A 47 -2.11 -4.00 -11.25
C ALA A 47 -2.41 -5.19 -12.15
N VAL A 48 -3.68 -5.54 -12.31
CA VAL A 48 -4.08 -6.69 -13.12
C VAL A 48 -4.19 -6.36 -14.61
N GLU A 49 -4.51 -5.12 -14.98
CA GLU A 49 -4.62 -4.69 -16.38
C GLU A 49 -3.30 -4.17 -16.96
N CYS A 50 -2.59 -3.29 -16.25
CA CYS A 50 -1.41 -2.57 -16.76
C CYS A 50 -0.12 -2.92 -16.01
N GLY A 51 -0.15 -3.82 -15.03
CA GLY A 51 1.01 -4.14 -14.20
C GLY A 51 1.39 -3.06 -13.18
N PHE A 52 0.56 -2.01 -13.02
CA PHE A 52 0.82 -0.95 -12.06
C PHE A 52 0.70 -1.47 -10.63
N TYR A 53 1.72 -1.32 -9.80
CA TYR A 53 1.84 -1.99 -8.49
C TYR A 53 2.04 -3.52 -8.52
N ALA A 54 2.10 -4.17 -9.69
CA ALA A 54 2.29 -5.61 -9.76
C ALA A 54 3.52 -6.10 -8.97
N PRO A 55 4.72 -5.51 -9.09
CA PRO A 55 5.88 -5.96 -8.31
C PRO A 55 5.67 -5.89 -6.80
N TYR A 56 4.93 -4.88 -6.31
CA TYR A 56 4.66 -4.72 -4.88
C TYR A 56 3.57 -5.68 -4.40
N ALA A 57 2.55 -5.93 -5.22
CA ALA A 57 1.53 -6.94 -4.93
C ALA A 57 2.14 -8.36 -4.89
N ASP A 58 3.12 -8.64 -5.75
CA ASP A 58 3.83 -9.92 -5.79
C ASP A 58 4.68 -10.14 -4.53
N GLU A 59 5.37 -9.11 -4.05
CA GLU A 59 6.09 -9.17 -2.78
C GLU A 59 5.13 -9.29 -1.59
N LEU A 60 4.00 -8.57 -1.62
CA LEU A 60 2.98 -8.68 -0.57
C LEU A 60 2.44 -10.11 -0.46
N ALA A 61 2.17 -10.78 -1.58
CA ALA A 61 1.64 -12.15 -1.60
C ALA A 61 2.58 -13.20 -0.96
N LYS A 62 3.85 -12.85 -0.71
CA LYS A 62 4.84 -13.71 -0.03
C LYS A 62 4.88 -13.51 1.49
N MET A 63 4.14 -12.54 2.02
CA MET A 63 4.12 -12.21 3.45
C MET A 63 3.14 -13.11 4.23
N GLU A 64 3.17 -13.01 5.57
CA GLU A 64 2.20 -13.70 6.43
C GLU A 64 0.76 -13.19 6.15
N PRO A 65 -0.26 -14.07 6.21
CA PRO A 65 -1.64 -13.71 5.83
C PRO A 65 -2.24 -12.52 6.58
N ASP A 66 -1.88 -12.35 7.85
CA ASP A 66 -2.33 -11.22 8.68
C ASP A 66 -1.75 -9.89 8.20
N LEU A 67 -0.49 -9.89 7.75
CA LEU A 67 0.15 -8.74 7.11
C LEU A 67 -0.49 -8.47 5.75
N ILE A 68 -0.78 -9.48 4.95
CA ILE A 68 -1.44 -9.32 3.65
C ILE A 68 -2.74 -8.52 3.77
N GLU A 69 -3.64 -8.93 4.65
CA GLU A 69 -4.93 -8.23 4.82
C GLU A 69 -4.76 -6.81 5.38
N ALA A 70 -3.82 -6.60 6.32
CA ALA A 70 -3.55 -5.27 6.86
C ALA A 70 -3.08 -4.27 5.78
N TYR A 71 -2.25 -4.74 4.84
CA TYR A 71 -1.82 -3.94 3.71
C TYR A 71 -2.94 -3.70 2.71
N LEU A 72 -3.71 -4.73 2.34
CA LEU A 72 -4.80 -4.59 1.38
C LEU A 72 -5.91 -3.65 1.88
N ASP A 73 -6.14 -3.58 3.20
CA ASP A 73 -7.10 -2.67 3.83
C ASP A 73 -6.71 -1.19 3.79
N THR A 74 -5.44 -0.89 3.54
CA THR A 74 -4.85 0.45 3.58
C THR A 74 -4.28 0.88 2.22
N TRP A 75 -4.16 -0.06 1.28
CA TRP A 75 -3.69 0.18 -0.07
C TRP A 75 -4.71 0.93 -0.90
N PHE A 76 -4.45 2.22 -1.16
CA PHE A 76 -5.34 3.07 -1.94
C PHE A 76 -5.15 2.90 -3.46
N CYS A 77 -6.21 3.10 -4.23
CA CYS A 77 -6.14 3.18 -5.69
C CYS A 77 -5.47 4.49 -6.10
N HIS A 78 -4.50 4.44 -7.02
CA HIS A 78 -3.81 5.66 -7.48
C HIS A 78 -4.73 6.58 -8.32
N VAL A 79 -5.75 6.03 -8.99
CA VAL A 79 -6.78 6.78 -9.74
C VAL A 79 -7.90 7.29 -8.83
N HIS A 80 -8.25 6.53 -7.79
CA HIS A 80 -9.30 6.85 -6.81
C HIS A 80 -8.73 6.84 -5.39
N PRO A 81 -8.00 7.89 -4.96
CA PRO A 81 -7.22 7.87 -3.72
C PRO A 81 -8.03 7.74 -2.43
N ASP A 82 -9.35 7.91 -2.49
CA ASP A 82 -10.30 7.71 -1.40
C ASP A 82 -10.77 6.25 -1.25
N ARG A 83 -10.37 5.36 -2.16
CA ARG A 83 -10.80 3.97 -2.25
C ARG A 83 -9.63 3.00 -2.22
N GLY A 84 -9.88 1.79 -1.74
CA GLY A 84 -8.92 0.69 -1.76
C GLY A 84 -8.67 0.16 -3.17
N CYS A 85 -7.43 -0.22 -3.48
CA CYS A 85 -7.03 -0.72 -4.78
C CYS A 85 -7.57 -2.15 -5.01
N ALA A 86 -8.67 -2.26 -5.77
CA ALA A 86 -9.26 -3.55 -6.13
C ALA A 86 -8.28 -4.43 -6.92
N GLY A 87 -7.49 -3.85 -7.84
CA GLY A 87 -6.54 -4.61 -8.64
C GLY A 87 -5.38 -5.20 -7.82
N ALA A 88 -4.92 -4.52 -6.77
CA ALA A 88 -3.91 -5.10 -5.87
C ALA A 88 -4.47 -6.30 -5.10
N ARG A 89 -5.70 -6.16 -4.57
CA ARG A 89 -6.40 -7.24 -3.86
C ARG A 89 -6.66 -8.45 -4.77
N GLU A 90 -7.12 -8.21 -6.00
CA GLU A 90 -7.36 -9.29 -6.97
C GLU A 90 -6.06 -10.01 -7.37
N ARG A 91 -4.99 -9.26 -7.64
CA ARG A 91 -3.69 -9.86 -7.99
C ARG A 91 -3.15 -10.74 -6.87
N VAL A 92 -3.17 -10.24 -5.63
CA VAL A 92 -2.71 -11.01 -4.46
C VAL A 92 -3.56 -12.27 -4.30
N ALA A 93 -4.88 -12.17 -4.44
CA ALA A 93 -5.76 -13.33 -4.36
C ALA A 93 -5.42 -14.41 -5.40
N ASN A 94 -5.16 -14.01 -6.65
CA ASN A 94 -4.76 -14.94 -7.73
C ASN A 94 -3.43 -15.64 -7.40
N LEU A 95 -2.42 -14.90 -6.95
CA LEU A 95 -1.12 -15.47 -6.58
C LEU A 95 -1.21 -16.46 -5.41
N LEU A 96 -2.02 -16.15 -4.41
CA LEU A 96 -2.25 -17.05 -3.27
C LEU A 96 -3.00 -18.33 -3.69
N SER A 97 -3.92 -18.23 -4.66
CA SER A 97 -4.59 -19.41 -5.19
C SER A 97 -3.64 -20.29 -6.01
N GLU A 98 -2.79 -19.70 -6.86
CA GLU A 98 -1.80 -20.44 -7.66
C GLU A 98 -0.74 -21.14 -6.79
N ALA A 99 -0.37 -20.54 -5.65
CA ALA A 99 0.58 -21.15 -4.71
C ALA A 99 -0.01 -22.32 -3.90
N SER A 100 -1.34 -22.50 -3.94
CA SER A 100 -2.05 -23.55 -3.20
C SER A 100 -2.34 -24.80 -4.05
N GLU A 101 -2.01 -24.76 -5.35
CA GLU A 101 -2.14 -25.87 -6.31
C GLU A 101 -0.82 -26.66 -6.46
#